data_AF-A0A3C0Z371-F1
#
_entry.id   AF-A0A3C0Z371-F1
#
_cell.length_a   1.000
_cell.length_b   1.000
_cell.length_c   1.000
_cell.angle_alpha   90.00
_cell.angle_beta   90.00
_cell.angle_gamma   90.00
#
_symmetry.space_group_name_H-M   'P 1'
#
loop_
_entity.id
_entity.type
_entity.pdbx_description
1 polymer ?
#
loop_
_entity_poly.entity_id
_entity_poly.type
_entity_poly.pdbx_seq_one_letter_code
_entity_poly.pdbx_strand_id
1 'polypeptide(L)'
;MVTQIVSVPFLVLMVAAPMVVTGLPLVVAFFLLRDAFYSLSMPIRNQISMELTVAKERGTTAGMTHMAFDLGGAFGAGIAGVLIGVEAAKVDIGVDVAEFLPAFVVAAALVVIAAAMYHVFFQGWESRLRRAAATPETAD
;
A
#
# COMPACT_ATOMS: atom_id res chain seq x y z
N MET A 1 -5.03 7.31 3.75
CA MET A 1 -3.83 7.49 2.91
C MET A 1 -2.64 8.04 3.69
N VAL A 2 -2.81 9.05 4.56
CA VAL A 2 -1.71 9.64 5.36
C VAL A 2 -0.90 8.59 6.14
N THR A 3 -1.56 7.64 6.81
CA THR A 3 -0.87 6.58 7.58
C THR A 3 -0.01 5.66 6.69
N GLN A 4 -0.45 5.36 5.46
CA GLN A 4 0.33 4.57 4.51
C GLN A 4 1.57 5.33 4.03
N ILE A 5 1.46 6.64 3.80
CA ILE A 5 2.61 7.49 3.46
C ILE A 5 3.62 7.52 4.62
N VAL A 6 3.15 7.70 5.86
CA VAL A 6 3.98 7.69 7.08
C VAL A 6 4.70 6.35 7.26
N SER A 7 4.17 5.27 6.67
CA SER A 7 4.80 3.96 6.70
C SER A 7 6.00 3.83 5.74
N VAL A 8 6.07 4.64 4.67
CA VAL A 8 7.09 4.53 3.59
C VAL A 8 8.54 4.67 4.09
N PRO A 9 8.88 5.61 4.99
CA PRO A 9 10.24 5.70 5.52
C PRO A 9 10.71 4.41 6.18
N PHE A 10 9.84 3.74 6.95
CA PHE A 10 10.18 2.48 7.61
C PHE A 10 10.42 1.34 6.61
N LEU A 11 9.71 1.35 5.47
CA LEU A 11 9.94 0.39 4.39
C LEU A 11 11.34 0.55 3.79
N VAL A 12 11.79 1.78 3.55
CA VAL A 12 13.14 2.03 3.01
C VAL A 12 14.21 1.73 4.08
N LEU A 13 13.95 2.08 5.34
CA LEU A 13 14.87 1.82 6.45
C LEU A 13 15.10 0.33 6.71
N MET A 14 14.16 -0.55 6.37
CA MET A 14 14.37 -2.01 6.48
C MET A 14 15.55 -2.51 5.65
N VAL A 15 15.84 -1.87 4.51
CA VAL A 15 16.94 -2.27 3.61
C VAL A 15 18.17 -1.39 3.76
N ALA A 16 17.98 -0.10 4.08
CA ALA A 16 19.08 0.85 4.23
C ALA A 16 19.79 0.75 5.60
N ALA A 17 19.07 0.42 6.68
CA ALA A 17 19.68 0.35 8.01
C ALA A 17 20.74 -0.75 8.15
N PRO A 18 20.55 -1.98 7.60
CA PRO A 18 21.60 -3.00 7.58
C PRO A 18 22.91 -2.58 6.88
N MET A 19 22.87 -1.58 5.99
CA MET A 19 24.07 -1.07 5.32
C MET A 19 24.97 -0.23 6.24
N VAL A 20 24.40 0.31 7.33
CA VAL A 20 25.11 1.19 8.28
C VAL A 20 25.29 0.52 9.64
N VAL A 21 24.29 -0.26 10.08
CA VAL A 21 24.28 -0.94 11.37
C VAL A 21 23.82 -2.38 11.17
N THR A 22 24.72 -3.34 11.40
CA THR A 22 24.40 -4.77 11.33
C THR A 22 23.58 -5.18 12.55
N GLY A 23 22.29 -5.46 12.35
CA GLY A 23 21.41 -5.90 13.44
C GLY A 23 20.01 -6.29 13.00
N LEU A 24 19.70 -7.60 13.10
CA LEU A 24 18.37 -8.16 12.86
C LEU A 24 17.25 -7.49 13.69
N PRO A 25 17.45 -7.14 14.99
CA PRO A 25 16.39 -6.54 15.80
C PRO A 25 15.89 -5.20 15.25
N LEU A 26 16.77 -4.40 14.64
CA LEU A 26 16.43 -3.09 14.11
C LEU A 26 15.55 -3.22 12.86
N VAL A 27 15.84 -4.19 11.98
CA VAL A 27 15.00 -4.49 10.81
C VAL A 27 13.62 -4.97 11.23
N VAL A 28 13.54 -5.82 12.26
CA VAL A 28 12.27 -6.28 12.83
C VAL A 28 11.46 -5.12 13.38
N ALA A 29 12.10 -4.18 14.09
CA ALA A 29 11.42 -2.98 14.59
C ALA A 29 10.83 -2.14 13.45
N PHE A 30 11.57 -1.92 12.36
CA PHE A 30 11.07 -1.20 11.19
C PHE A 30 9.95 -1.95 10.47
N PHE A 31 10.04 -3.28 10.38
CA PHE A 31 8.96 -4.12 9.83
C PHE A 31 7.67 -3.95 10.64
N LEU A 32 7.74 -4.02 11.97
CA LEU A 32 6.57 -3.87 12.84
C LEU A 32 5.96 -2.47 12.73
N LEU A 33 6.80 -1.42 12.69
CA LEU A 33 6.32 -0.05 12.51
C LEU A 33 5.65 0.13 11.14
N ARG A 34 6.27 -0.40 10.08
CA ARG A 34 5.72 -0.38 8.72
C ARG A 34 4.35 -1.06 8.67
N ASP A 35 4.20 -2.21 9.31
CA ASP A 35 2.95 -2.96 9.34
C ASP A 35 1.88 -2.23 10.15
N ALA A 36 2.23 -1.72 11.33
CA ALA A 36 1.31 -0.98 12.20
C ALA A 36 0.67 0.21 11.47
N PHE A 37 1.48 1.06 10.82
CA PHE A 37 0.96 2.24 10.11
C PHE A 37 0.14 1.88 8.87
N TYR A 38 0.52 0.80 8.18
CA TYR A 38 -0.17 0.38 6.97
C TYR A 38 -1.52 -0.28 7.28
N SER A 39 -1.55 -1.14 8.30
CA SER A 39 -2.72 -1.92 8.69
C SER A 39 -3.86 -1.07 9.25
N LEU A 40 -3.59 0.15 9.74
CA LEU A 40 -4.62 1.12 10.14
C LEU A 40 -5.62 1.48 9.02
N SER A 41 -5.25 1.28 7.76
CA SER A 41 -6.13 1.54 6.61
C SER A 41 -7.12 0.41 6.32
N MET A 42 -6.90 -0.80 6.85
CA MET A 42 -7.71 -1.98 6.52
C MET A 42 -9.14 -1.94 7.07
N PRO A 43 -9.40 -1.54 8.33
CA PRO A 43 -10.77 -1.43 8.84
C PRO A 43 -11.59 -0.42 8.04
N ILE A 44 -10.96 0.70 7.63
CA ILE A 44 -11.62 1.71 6.81
C ILE A 44 -12.02 1.13 5.45
N ARG A 45 -11.13 0.38 4.79
CA ARG A 45 -11.44 -0.23 3.50
C ARG A 45 -12.53 -1.31 3.61
N ASN A 46 -12.45 -2.17 4.62
CA ASN A 46 -13.27 -3.38 4.65
C ASN A 46 -14.60 -3.21 5.39
N GLN A 47 -14.67 -2.37 6.43
CA GLN A 47 -15.89 -2.20 7.23
C GLN A 47 -16.73 -1.04 6.71
N ILE A 48 -16.12 0.15 6.54
CA ILE A 48 -16.85 1.34 6.06
C ILE A 48 -17.36 1.13 4.62
N SER A 49 -16.61 0.43 3.77
CA SER A 49 -17.10 0.11 2.42
C SER A 49 -18.39 -0.72 2.45
N MET A 50 -18.57 -1.60 3.44
CA MET A 50 -19.76 -2.45 3.55
C MET A 50 -20.96 -1.71 4.15
N GLU A 51 -20.71 -0.70 4.97
CA GLU A 51 -21.75 0.21 5.48
C GLU A 51 -22.34 1.06 4.36
N LEU A 52 -21.49 1.52 3.43
CA LEU A 52 -21.90 2.33 2.27
C LEU A 52 -22.55 1.52 1.15
N THR A 53 -22.45 0.19 1.17
CA THR A 53 -23.07 -0.66 0.14
C THR A 53 -24.46 -1.15 0.54
N VAL A 54 -25.34 -1.22 -0.47
CA VAL A 54 -26.67 -1.81 -0.36
C VAL A 54 -26.55 -3.28 0.07
N ALA A 55 -27.39 -3.72 1.00
CA ALA A 55 -27.27 -5.03 1.65
C ALA A 55 -27.17 -6.22 0.67
N LYS A 56 -27.92 -6.18 -0.45
CA LYS A 56 -27.91 -7.22 -1.49
C LYS A 56 -26.59 -7.31 -2.26
N GLU A 57 -25.79 -6.24 -2.29
CA GLU A 57 -24.57 -6.12 -3.08
C GLU A 57 -23.29 -6.28 -2.25
N ARG A 58 -23.43 -6.41 -0.92
CA ARG A 58 -22.28 -6.57 0.01
C ARG A 58 -21.41 -7.78 -0.32
N GLY A 59 -22.02 -8.90 -0.73
CA GLY A 59 -21.28 -10.10 -1.12
C GLY A 59 -20.37 -9.86 -2.34
N THR A 60 -20.89 -9.22 -3.38
CA THR A 60 -20.12 -8.85 -4.58
C THR A 60 -19.04 -7.83 -4.24
N THR A 61 -19.37 -6.84 -3.41
CA THR A 61 -18.43 -5.78 -3.00
C THR A 61 -17.29 -6.34 -2.17
N ALA A 62 -17.57 -7.28 -1.26
CA ALA A 62 -16.55 -7.99 -0.50
C ALA A 62 -15.64 -8.79 -1.43
N GLY A 63 -16.21 -9.57 -2.36
CA GLY A 63 -15.45 -10.33 -3.35
C GLY A 63 -14.52 -9.45 -4.20
N MET A 64 -15.03 -8.32 -4.72
CA MET A 64 -14.22 -7.38 -5.50
C MET A 64 -13.12 -6.72 -4.66
N THR A 65 -13.41 -6.37 -3.41
CA THR A 65 -12.43 -5.76 -2.49
C THR A 65 -11.28 -6.72 -2.19
N HIS A 66 -11.58 -8.00 -1.96
CA HIS A 66 -10.57 -9.04 -1.76
C HIS A 66 -9.79 -9.33 -3.03
N MET A 67 -10.47 -9.48 -4.17
CA MET A 67 -9.80 -9.71 -5.46
C MET A 67 -8.83 -8.56 -5.82
N ALA A 68 -9.22 -7.31 -5.58
CA ALA A 68 -8.34 -6.16 -5.79
C ALA A 68 -7.09 -6.21 -4.91
N PHE A 69 -7.22 -6.66 -3.65
CA PHE A 69 -6.10 -6.84 -2.75
C PHE A 69 -5.17 -7.98 -3.21
N ASP A 70 -5.73 -9.13 -3.56
CA ASP A 70 -4.98 -10.32 -3.97
C ASP A 70 -4.24 -10.08 -5.29
N LEU A 71 -4.88 -9.40 -6.25
CA LEU A 71 -4.22 -8.97 -7.49
C LEU A 71 -3.05 -8.03 -7.19
N GLY A 72 -3.26 -7.02 -6.34
CA GLY A 72 -2.17 -6.13 -5.91
C GLY A 72 -1.00 -6.88 -5.28
N GLY A 73 -1.30 -7.87 -4.42
CA GLY A 73 -0.30 -8.74 -3.81
C GLY A 73 0.45 -9.60 -4.83
N ALA A 74 -0.26 -10.24 -5.75
CA ALA A 74 0.32 -11.09 -6.79
C ALA A 74 1.22 -10.31 -7.75
N PHE A 75 0.76 -9.15 -8.25
CA PHE A 75 1.58 -8.27 -9.08
C PHE A 75 2.79 -7.74 -8.31
N GLY A 76 2.60 -7.33 -7.05
CA GLY A 76 3.69 -6.87 -6.19
C GLY A 76 4.78 -7.93 -6.00
N ALA A 77 4.39 -9.17 -5.70
CA ALA A 77 5.31 -10.30 -5.56
C ALA A 77 6.04 -10.61 -6.88
N GLY A 78 5.33 -10.57 -8.01
CA GLY A 78 5.94 -10.76 -9.34
C GLY A 78 6.99 -9.71 -9.67
N ILE A 79 6.67 -8.42 -9.46
CA ILE A 79 7.61 -7.30 -9.68
C ILE A 79 8.81 -7.43 -8.75
N ALA A 80 8.60 -7.71 -7.46
CA ALA A 80 9.68 -7.88 -6.49
C ALA A 80 10.60 -9.05 -6.87
N GLY A 81 10.03 -10.19 -7.28
CA GLY A 81 10.79 -11.36 -7.72
C GLY A 81 11.66 -11.07 -8.95
N VAL A 82 11.14 -10.35 -9.93
CA VAL A 82 11.93 -9.92 -11.11
C VAL A 82 13.06 -8.98 -10.69
N LEU A 83 12.77 -7.98 -9.85
CA LEU A 83 13.79 -7.00 -9.44
C LEU A 83 14.93 -7.64 -8.64
N ILE A 84 14.59 -8.54 -7.72
CA ILE A 84 15.59 -9.27 -6.93
C ILE A 84 16.35 -10.27 -7.82
N GLY A 85 15.64 -11.02 -8.67
CA GLY A 85 16.24 -12.02 -9.55
C GLY A 85 17.19 -11.44 -10.61
N VAL A 86 16.90 -10.23 -11.12
CA VAL A 86 17.77 -9.54 -12.10
C VAL A 86 19.07 -9.04 -11.46
N GLU A 87 19.06 -8.65 -10.19
CA GLU A 87 20.27 -8.23 -9.46
C GLU A 87 21.08 -9.43 -8.96
N ALA A 88 20.42 -10.46 -8.42
CA ALA A 88 21.07 -11.70 -7.98
C ALA A 88 21.80 -12.46 -9.12
N ALA A 89 21.41 -12.23 -10.38
CA ALA A 89 22.06 -12.84 -11.55
C ALA A 89 23.40 -12.15 -11.95
N LYS A 90 23.78 -11.03 -11.32
CA LYS A 90 24.94 -10.22 -11.72
C LYS A 90 26.21 -10.43 -10.87
N VAL A 91 26.14 -11.16 -9.75
CA VAL A 91 27.27 -11.27 -8.79
C VAL A 91 27.45 -12.70 -8.31
N ASP A 92 28.69 -13.19 -8.40
CA ASP A 92 29.11 -14.49 -7.87
C ASP A 92 29.21 -14.45 -6.33
N ILE A 93 28.41 -15.30 -5.67
CA ILE A 93 28.63 -15.83 -4.31
C ILE A 93 28.84 -14.78 -3.19
N GLY A 94 27.83 -13.94 -2.97
CA GLY A 94 27.70 -13.15 -1.74
C GLY A 94 26.41 -12.33 -1.77
N VAL A 95 25.42 -12.68 -0.94
CA VAL A 95 24.14 -11.97 -0.88
C VAL A 95 24.39 -10.58 -0.29
N ASP A 96 24.47 -9.56 -1.15
CA ASP A 96 24.58 -8.18 -0.70
C ASP A 96 23.18 -7.63 -0.44
N VAL A 97 22.98 -6.99 0.73
CA VAL A 97 21.69 -6.37 1.09
C VAL A 97 21.30 -5.29 0.08
N ALA A 98 22.29 -4.73 -0.63
CA ALA A 98 22.08 -3.81 -1.74
C ALA A 98 21.22 -4.38 -2.88
N GLU A 99 21.20 -5.70 -3.11
CA GLU A 99 20.41 -6.35 -4.17
C GLU A 99 18.90 -6.18 -3.98
N PHE A 100 18.45 -6.01 -2.73
CA PHE A 100 17.03 -5.83 -2.42
C PHE A 100 16.57 -4.39 -2.55
N LEU A 101 17.50 -3.42 -2.56
CA LEU A 101 17.18 -1.99 -2.57
C LEU A 101 16.23 -1.60 -3.71
N PRO A 102 16.40 -2.05 -4.97
CA PRO A 102 15.48 -1.72 -6.06
C PRO A 102 14.04 -2.15 -5.79
N ALA A 103 13.83 -3.34 -5.24
CA ALA A 103 12.49 -3.84 -4.91
C ALA A 103 11.81 -2.97 -3.84
N PHE A 104 12.54 -2.58 -2.80
CA PHE A 104 12.01 -1.70 -1.75
C PHE A 104 11.76 -0.27 -2.25
N VAL A 105 12.62 0.28 -3.11
CA VAL A 105 12.42 1.61 -3.70
C VAL A 105 11.20 1.63 -4.63
N VAL A 106 11.03 0.61 -5.47
CA VAL A 106 9.84 0.49 -6.33
C VAL A 106 8.58 0.34 -5.49
N ALA A 107 8.60 -0.48 -4.43
CA ALA A 107 7.47 -0.60 -3.51
C ALA A 107 7.12 0.74 -2.82
N ALA A 108 8.12 1.49 -2.36
CA ALA A 108 7.93 2.84 -1.81
C ALA A 108 7.30 3.79 -2.83
N ALA A 109 7.79 3.79 -4.07
CA ALA A 109 7.26 4.62 -5.15
C ALA A 109 5.79 4.28 -5.46
N LEU A 110 5.44 3.01 -5.53
CA LEU A 110 4.06 2.57 -5.78
C LEU A 110 3.10 3.04 -4.68
N VAL A 111 3.51 2.99 -3.40
CA VAL A 111 2.71 3.50 -2.28
C VAL A 111 2.50 5.02 -2.41
N VAL A 112 3.55 5.77 -2.75
CA VAL A 112 3.46 7.23 -2.94
C VAL A 112 2.58 7.58 -4.15
N ILE A 113 2.71 6.88 -5.27
CA ILE A 113 1.89 7.07 -6.47
C ILE A 113 0.42 6.79 -6.13
N ALA A 114 0.12 5.68 -5.44
CA ALA A 114 -1.25 5.35 -5.04
C ALA A 114 -1.86 6.44 -4.14
N ALA A 115 -1.08 6.96 -3.20
CA ALA A 115 -1.53 8.05 -2.34
C ALA A 115 -1.75 9.36 -3.12
N ALA A 116 -0.87 9.69 -4.07
CA ALA A 116 -1.03 10.85 -4.94
C ALA A 116 -2.27 10.73 -5.83
N MET A 117 -2.52 9.55 -6.41
CA MET A 117 -3.73 9.29 -7.19
C MET A 117 -5.01 9.50 -6.38
N TYR A 118 -5.03 9.07 -5.11
CA TYR A 118 -6.15 9.35 -4.21
C TYR A 118 -6.41 10.85 -4.08
N HIS A 119 -5.38 11.66 -3.84
CA HIS A 119 -5.53 13.10 -3.66
C HIS A 119 -5.91 13.84 -4.95
N VAL A 120 -5.34 13.45 -6.10
CA VAL A 120 -5.57 14.14 -7.37
C VAL A 120 -6.94 13.80 -7.97
N PHE A 121 -7.35 12.53 -7.93
CA PHE A 121 -8.56 12.07 -8.62
C PHE A 121 -9.72 11.80 -7.67
N PHE A 122 -9.48 10.96 -6.66
CA PHE A 122 -10.56 10.40 -5.84
C PHE A 122 -11.09 11.39 -4.81
N GLN A 123 -10.24 12.23 -4.24
CA GLN A 123 -10.66 13.25 -3.27
C GLN A 123 -11.61 14.27 -3.92
N GLY A 124 -11.32 14.69 -5.16
CA GLY A 124 -12.19 15.59 -5.92
C GLY A 124 -13.55 14.96 -6.25
N TRP A 125 -13.54 13.69 -6.64
CA TRP A 125 -14.76 12.91 -6.90
C TRP A 125 -15.64 12.76 -5.65
N GLU A 126 -15.04 12.38 -4.52
CA GLU A 126 -15.73 12.21 -3.23
C GLU A 126 -16.33 13.54 -2.75
N SER A 127 -15.59 14.64 -2.94
CA SER A 127 -16.07 15.99 -2.62
C SER A 127 -17.27 16.43 -3.45
N ARG A 128 -17.39 15.94 -4.69
CA ARG A 128 -18.54 16.21 -5.57
C ARG A 128 -19.73 15.37 -5.17
N LEU A 129 -19.54 14.08 -4.90
CA LEU A 129 -20.58 13.18 -4.39
C LEU A 129 -21.18 13.68 -3.07
N ARG A 130 -20.34 14.07 -2.11
CA ARG A 130 -20.80 14.63 -0.82
C ARG A 130 -21.61 15.92 -1.01
N ARG A 131 -21.20 16.79 -1.94
CA ARG A 131 -21.95 18.02 -2.26
C ARG A 131 -23.29 17.73 -2.94
N ALA A 132 -23.32 16.78 -3.88
CA ALA A 132 -24.55 16.34 -4.53
C ALA A 132 -25.55 15.73 -3.52
N ALA A 133 -25.07 14.91 -2.59
CA ALA A 133 -25.90 14.34 -1.53
C ALA A 133 -26.35 15.37 -0.47
N ALA A 134 -25.60 16.46 -0.28
CA ALA A 134 -25.91 17.52 0.69
C ALA A 134 -26.83 18.62 0.13
N THR A 135 -27.13 18.60 -1.17
CA THR A 135 -28.12 19.49 -1.76
C THR A 135 -29.47 18.78 -1.64
N PRO A 136 -30.36 19.15 -0.69
CA PRO A 136 -31.69 18.59 -0.66
C PRO A 136 -32.37 19.02 -1.96
N GLU A 137 -33.02 18.08 -2.62
CA GLU A 137 -34.02 18.34 -3.64
C GLU A 137 -35.01 19.36 -3.07
N THR A 138 -34.83 20.64 -3.42
CA THR A 138 -35.82 21.66 -3.17
C THR A 138 -36.98 21.35 -4.10
N ALA A 139 -38.04 20.80 -3.50
CA ALA A 139 -39.45 20.96 -3.85
C ALA A 139 -39.76 21.17 -5.33
N ASP A 140 -40.42 20.17 -5.94
CA ASP A 140 -41.76 20.34 -6.54
C ASP A 140 -42.49 18.98 -6.61
#